data_AF-A0A937F860-F1
#
_entry.id   AF-A0A937F860-F1
#
_cell.length_a   1.000
_cell.length_b   1.000
_cell.length_c   1.000
_cell.angle_alpha   90.00
_cell.angle_beta   90.00
_cell.angle_gamma   90.00
#
_symmetry.space_group_name_H-M   'P 1'
#
loop_
_entity.id
_entity.type
_entity.pdbx_description
1 polymer ?
#
loop_
_entity_poly.entity_id
_entity_poly.type
_entity_poly.pdbx_seq_one_letter_code
_entity_poly.pdbx_strand_id
1 'polypeptide(L)' 'MPKKECPSCAMEIDAKSKKCPICGYEFPATSLWIQVVAILLVLLFILYFIF' A
#
# COMPACT_ATOMS: atom_id res chain seq x y z
N MET A 1 -10.60 -10.23 15.63
CA MET A 1 -9.54 -9.41 14.99
C MET A 1 -9.42 -9.88 13.55
N PRO A 2 -9.44 -8.97 12.55
CA PRO A 2 -9.27 -9.38 11.16
C PRO A 2 -7.89 -9.98 10.95
N LYS A 3 -7.83 -11.20 10.40
CA LYS A 3 -6.58 -11.88 10.05
C LYS A 3 -6.38 -11.80 8.54
N LYS A 4 -5.11 -11.78 8.11
CA LYS A 4 -4.72 -11.89 6.70
C LYS A 4 -3.62 -12.93 6.55
N GLU A 5 -3.53 -13.53 5.39
CA GLU A 5 -2.45 -14.44 5.06
C GLU A 5 -1.23 -13.66 4.55
N CYS A 6 -0.04 -13.97 5.06
CA CYS A 6 1.19 -13.37 4.55
C CYS A 6 1.50 -13.91 3.14
N PRO A 7 1.64 -13.07 2.11
CA PRO A 7 1.85 -13.51 0.72
C PRO A 7 3.21 -14.17 0.50
N SER A 8 4.15 -14.00 1.43
CA SER A 8 5.50 -14.57 1.33
C SER A 8 5.64 -15.93 2.01
N CYS A 9 4.97 -16.17 3.13
CA CYS A 9 5.13 -17.40 3.93
C CYS A 9 3.82 -18.14 4.22
N ALA A 10 2.69 -17.68 3.68
CA ALA A 10 1.36 -18.27 3.85
C ALA A 10 0.86 -18.36 5.31
N MET A 11 1.50 -17.67 6.25
CA MET A 11 1.09 -17.69 7.65
C MET A 11 -0.08 -16.73 7.90
N GLU A 12 -1.05 -17.15 8.70
CA GLU A 12 -2.07 -16.25 9.26
C GLU A 12 -1.44 -15.25 10.24
N ILE A 13 -1.63 -13.97 9.98
CA ILE A 13 -1.19 -12.88 10.84
C ILE A 13 -2.29 -11.84 11.03
N ASP A 14 -2.10 -10.92 11.97
CA ASP A 14 -3.04 -9.81 12.16
C ASP A 14 -3.03 -8.86 10.94
N ALA A 15 -4.22 -8.44 10.50
CA ALA A 15 -4.33 -7.57 9.34
C ALA A 15 -3.65 -6.21 9.52
N LYS A 16 -3.52 -5.73 10.77
CA LYS A 16 -2.87 -4.46 11.13
C LYS A 16 -1.35 -4.58 11.24
N SER A 17 -0.77 -5.78 11.20
CA SER A 17 0.68 -5.96 11.21
C SER A 17 1.31 -5.31 9.99
N LYS A 18 2.23 -4.35 10.22
CA LYS A 18 3.03 -3.68 9.19
C LYS A 18 4.15 -4.57 8.63
N LYS A 19 4.58 -5.55 9.41
CA LYS A 19 5.61 -6.53 9.05
C LYS A 19 5.19 -7.91 9.54
N CYS A 20 5.48 -8.94 8.75
CA CYS A 20 5.23 -10.31 9.15
C CYS A 20 6.25 -10.71 10.24
N PRO A 21 5.81 -11.12 11.45
CA PRO A 21 6.73 -11.48 12.54
C PRO A 21 7.46 -12.81 12.29
N ILE A 22 7.01 -13.61 11.31
CA ILE A 22 7.59 -14.93 11.00
C ILE A 22 8.71 -14.82 9.96
N CYS A 23 8.44 -14.21 8.81
CA CYS A 23 9.40 -14.13 7.70
C CYS A 23 10.02 -12.74 7.51
N GLY A 24 9.52 -11.71 8.19
CA GLY A 24 10.01 -10.34 8.03
C GLY A 24 9.51 -9.60 6.79
N TYR A 25 8.49 -10.11 6.07
CA TYR A 25 7.90 -9.40 4.94
C TYR A 25 7.25 -8.08 5.38
N GLU A 26 7.66 -6.95 4.79
CA GLU A 26 7.05 -5.63 5.04
C GLU A 26 5.85 -5.41 4.13
N PHE A 27 4.69 -5.17 4.75
CA PHE A 27 3.47 -4.91 4.00
C PHE A 27 3.49 -3.48 3.47
N PRO A 28 3.10 -3.27 2.19
CA PRO A 28 3.00 -1.94 1.63
C PRO A 28 1.95 -1.15 2.41
N ALA A 29 2.40 -0.10 3.10
CA ALA A 29 1.54 0.87 3.76
C ALA A 29 1.48 2.10 2.86
N THR A 30 0.51 2.14 1.95
CA THR A 30 0.25 3.35 1.16
C THR A 30 -0.36 4.41 2.08
N SER A 31 0.34 5.52 2.27
CA SER A 31 -0.22 6.64 3.01
C SER A 31 -1.25 7.38 2.16
N LEU A 32 -2.30 7.89 2.81
CA LEU A 32 -3.34 8.68 2.13
C LEU A 32 -2.75 9.90 1.42
N TRP A 33 -1.72 10.52 2.00
CA TRP A 33 -1.03 11.66 1.38
C TRP A 33 -0.37 11.27 0.05
N ILE A 34 0.28 10.11 -0.03
CA ILE A 34 0.89 9.63 -1.27
C ILE A 34 -0.19 9.39 -2.35
N GLN A 35 -1.35 8.85 -1.98
CA GLN A 35 -2.46 8.68 -2.92
C GLN A 35 -2.96 10.02 -3.46
N VAL A 36 -3.13 11.04 -2.61
CA VAL A 36 -3.57 12.37 -3.03
C VAL A 36 -2.53 13.03 -3.96
N VAL A 37 -1.23 12.94 -3.62
CA VAL A 37 -0.16 13.47 -4.46
C VAL A 37 -0.12 12.77 -5.82
N ALA A 38 -0.31 11.45 -5.86
CA ALA A 38 -0.36 10.70 -7.11
C ALA A 38 -1.52 11.17 -8.02
N ILE A 39 -2.71 11.36 -7.44
CA ILE A 39 -3.89 11.86 -8.19
C ILE A 39 -3.62 13.27 -8.74
N LEU A 40 -3.05 14.16 -7.92
CA LEU A 40 -2.71 15.52 -8.33
C LEU A 40 -1.71 15.54 -9.51
N LEU A 41 -0.68 14.70 -9.45
CA LEU A 41 0.31 14.57 -10.54
C LEU A 41 -0.33 14.08 -11.84
N VAL A 42 -1.21 13.07 -11.77
CA VAL A 42 -1.92 12.56 -12.94
C VAL A 42 -2.82 13.64 -13.55
N LEU A 43 -3.56 14.40 -12.73
CA LEU A 43 -4.39 15.50 -13.20
C LEU A 43 -3.56 16.60 -13.88
N LEU A 44 -2.42 16.99 -13.29
CA LEU A 44 -1.50 17.95 -13.91
C LEU A 44 -0.97 17.45 -15.25
N PHE A 45 -0.61 16.17 -15.33
CA PHE A 45 -0.11 15.57 -16.57
C PHE A 45 -1.17 15.56 -17.67
N ILE A 46 -2.42 15.25 -17.32
CA ILE A 46 -3.56 15.30 -18.24
C ILE A 46 -3.80 16.74 -18.71
N LEU A 47 -3.80 17.72 -17.80
CA LEU A 47 -3.96 19.13 -18.15
C LEU A 47 -2.86 19.62 -19.09
N TYR A 48 -1.60 19.25 -18.83
CA TYR A 48 -0.46 19.54 -19.69
C TYR A 48 -0.59 18.91 -21.09
N PHE A 49 -1.17 17.73 -21.20
CA PHE A 49 -1.33 17.07 -22.49
C PHE A 49 -2.49 17.66 -23.33
N ILE A 50 -3.46 18.29 -22.66
CA ILE A 50 -4.64 18.90 -23.29
C ILE A 50 -4.37 20.34 -23.73
N PHE A 51 -3.47 21.06 -23.05
CA PHE A 51 -3.18 22.48 -23.28
C PHE A 51 -1.77 22.69 -23.83
#